data_AF-A0A2E4GT81-F1
#
_entry.id   AF-A0A2E4GT81-F1
#
_cell.length_a   1.000
_cell.length_b   1.000
_cell.length_c   1.000
_cell.angle_alpha   90.00
_cell.angle_beta   90.00
_cell.angle_gamma   90.00
#
_symmetry.space_group_name_H-M   'P 1'
#
loop_
_entity.id
_entity.type
_entity.pdbx_description
1 polymer ?
#
loop_
_entity_poly.entity_id
_entity_poly.type
_entity_poly.pdbx_seq_one_letter_code
_entity_poly.pdbx_strand_id
1 'polypeptide(L)'
;MQLAQGPRVRFSPFYRKSEAAGIRTATVYNRMVLPVATQDPEADYEALTQRVALWDVACQRQVQVQGPDALKLCQYVSARDLSQLKIGVAKYAPLCDHQGRLINDPVALRVDDDTIWF
;
A
#
# COMPACT_ATOMS: atom_id res chain seq x y z
N MET A 1 -6.84 -26.28 -4.84
CA MET A 1 -6.16 -25.41 -5.83
C MET A 1 -5.13 -24.58 -5.07
N GLN A 2 -3.87 -24.55 -5.52
CA GLN A 2 -2.76 -23.87 -4.83
C GLN A 2 -2.28 -22.67 -5.67
N LEU A 3 -1.92 -21.56 -5.02
CA LEU A 3 -1.31 -20.40 -5.68
C LEU A 3 0.13 -20.74 -6.10
N ALA A 4 0.41 -20.66 -7.40
CA ALA A 4 1.75 -20.88 -7.93
C ALA A 4 2.69 -19.74 -7.51
N GLN A 5 3.80 -20.09 -6.86
CA GLN A 5 4.82 -19.12 -6.49
C GLN A 5 5.66 -18.74 -7.71
N GLY A 6 5.85 -17.44 -7.96
CA GLY A 6 6.67 -17.00 -9.09
C GLY A 6 6.78 -15.49 -9.25
N PRO A 7 7.54 -15.01 -10.25
CA PRO A 7 7.82 -13.58 -10.41
C PRO A 7 6.57 -12.75 -10.76
N ARG A 8 5.51 -13.38 -11.29
CA ARG A 8 4.24 -12.72 -11.62
C ARG A 8 3.33 -12.49 -10.42
N VAL A 9 3.37 -13.38 -9.43
CA VAL A 9 2.63 -13.26 -8.17
C VAL A 9 3.65 -13.43 -7.06
N ARG A 10 4.12 -12.28 -6.57
CA ARG A 10 5.24 -12.20 -5.64
C ARG A 10 4.80 -12.54 -4.22
N PHE A 11 5.75 -12.98 -3.42
CA PHE A 11 5.57 -13.24 -1.99
C PHE A 11 6.38 -12.20 -1.23
N SER A 12 5.82 -11.66 -0.15
CA SER A 12 6.52 -10.69 0.68
C SER A 12 7.65 -11.36 1.49
N PRO A 13 8.57 -10.58 2.07
CA PRO A 13 9.52 -11.08 3.06
C PRO A 13 8.86 -11.70 4.31
N PHE A 14 7.59 -11.37 4.59
CA PHE A 14 6.88 -11.76 5.80
C PHE A 14 5.88 -12.90 5.58
N TYR A 15 5.60 -13.28 4.33
CA TYR A 15 4.55 -14.24 3.99
C TYR A 15 4.60 -15.54 4.80
N ARG A 16 5.80 -16.16 4.92
CA ARG A 16 5.96 -17.40 5.69
C ARG A 16 5.69 -17.20 7.18
N LYS A 17 5.96 -16.01 7.73
CA LYS A 17 5.61 -15.67 9.12
C LYS A 17 4.10 -15.50 9.29
N SER A 18 3.43 -14.87 8.32
CA SER A 18 1.96 -14.77 8.32
C SER A 18 1.30 -16.14 8.29
N GLU A 19 1.80 -17.05 7.45
CA GLU A 19 1.31 -18.44 7.39
C GLU A 19 1.54 -19.18 8.72
N ALA A 20 2.74 -19.07 9.29
CA ALA A 20 3.07 -19.65 10.60
C ALA A 20 2.22 -19.07 11.75
N ALA A 21 1.83 -17.80 11.66
CA ALA A 21 0.96 -17.11 12.62
C ALA A 21 -0.52 -17.49 12.52
N GLY A 22 -0.90 -18.40 11.61
CA GLY A 22 -2.27 -18.88 11.52
C GLY A 22 -3.12 -18.22 10.43
N ILE A 23 -2.55 -17.33 9.62
CA ILE A 23 -3.28 -16.74 8.47
C ILE A 23 -3.53 -17.85 7.44
N ARG A 24 -4.77 -17.98 6.98
CA ARG A 24 -5.22 -19.03 6.03
C ARG A 24 -5.86 -18.47 4.78
N THR A 25 -6.32 -17.22 4.83
CA THR A 25 -6.94 -16.54 3.71
C THR A 25 -5.99 -15.49 3.15
N ALA A 26 -5.90 -15.40 1.83
CA ALA A 26 -5.06 -14.41 1.15
C ALA A 26 -5.73 -13.95 -0.16
N THR A 27 -5.37 -12.75 -0.60
CA THR A 27 -5.71 -12.20 -1.92
C THR A 27 -4.43 -11.82 -2.67
N VAL A 28 -4.57 -11.35 -3.91
CA VAL A 28 -3.47 -10.79 -4.70
C VAL A 28 -3.72 -9.31 -4.91
N TYR A 29 -2.79 -8.47 -4.45
CA TYR A 29 -2.82 -7.02 -4.61
C TYR A 29 -1.49 -6.53 -5.17
N ASN A 30 -1.50 -5.67 -6.19
CA ASN A 30 -0.30 -5.23 -6.91
C ASN A 30 0.66 -6.37 -7.28
N ARG A 31 0.12 -7.49 -7.78
CA ARG A 31 0.91 -8.67 -8.17
C ARG A 31 1.78 -9.23 -7.02
N MET A 32 1.30 -9.10 -5.79
CA MET A 32 1.90 -9.67 -4.58
C MET A 32 0.80 -10.28 -3.71
N VAL A 33 1.10 -11.39 -3.05
CA VAL A 33 0.16 -12.01 -2.12
C VAL A 33 0.00 -11.11 -0.90
N LEU A 34 -1.25 -10.84 -0.54
CA LEU A 34 -1.67 -10.15 0.68
C LEU A 34 -2.33 -11.19 1.60
N PRO A 35 -1.69 -11.61 2.70
CA PRO A 35 -2.35 -12.38 3.76
C PRO A 35 -3.47 -11.54 4.39
N VAL A 36 -4.67 -12.11 4.53
CA VAL A 36 -5.88 -11.36 4.92
C VAL A 36 -6.37 -11.73 6.32
N ALA A 37 -6.61 -13.02 6.57
CA ALA A 37 -7.33 -13.44 7.79
C ALA A 37 -6.97 -14.88 8.20
N THR A 38 -7.18 -15.17 9.48
CA THR A 38 -7.22 -16.52 10.02
C THR A 38 -8.52 -17.22 9.58
N GLN A 39 -8.88 -18.32 10.23
CA GLN A 39 -10.18 -18.97 10.02
C GLN A 39 -11.30 -18.35 10.85
N ASP A 40 -10.98 -17.41 11.74
CA ASP A 40 -11.92 -16.73 12.62
C ASP A 40 -11.84 -15.19 12.44
N PRO A 41 -12.61 -14.64 11.50
CA PRO A 41 -12.61 -13.20 11.22
C PRO A 41 -13.10 -12.33 12.39
N GLU A 42 -13.93 -12.87 13.28
CA GLU A 42 -14.42 -12.13 14.45
C GLU A 42 -13.30 -11.96 15.47
N ALA A 43 -12.54 -13.02 15.74
CA ALA A 43 -11.35 -12.94 16.59
C ALA A 43 -10.27 -12.03 16.00
N ASP A 44 -10.07 -12.03 14.67
CA ASP A 44 -9.16 -11.10 13.98
C ASP A 44 -9.60 -9.64 14.17
N TYR A 45 -10.89 -9.35 14.06
CA TYR A 45 -11.46 -8.02 14.28
C TYR A 45 -11.35 -7.55 15.74
N GLU A 46 -11.63 -8.44 16.70
CA GLU A 46 -11.44 -8.14 18.12
C GLU A 46 -9.97 -7.84 18.43
N ALA A 47 -9.04 -8.63 17.88
CA ALA A 47 -7.61 -8.38 18.04
C ALA A 47 -7.20 -7.00 17.48
N LEU A 48 -7.76 -6.60 16.33
CA LEU A 48 -7.51 -5.30 15.73
C LEU A 48 -8.03 -4.13 16.58
N THR A 49 -9.24 -4.28 17.13
CA THR A 49 -9.96 -3.16 17.78
C THR A 49 -9.71 -3.06 19.29
N GLN A 50 -9.33 -4.16 19.94
CA GLN A 50 -9.15 -4.23 21.39
C GLN A 50 -7.72 -4.57 21.82
N ARG A 51 -6.86 -4.97 20.87
CA ARG A 51 -5.46 -5.35 21.15
C ARG A 51 -4.52 -4.72 20.12
N VAL A 52 -3.51 -5.47 19.70
CA VAL A 52 -2.54 -5.10 18.67
C VAL A 52 -2.56 -6.17 17.59
N ALA A 53 -2.66 -5.75 16.34
CA ALA A 53 -2.55 -6.62 15.18
C ALA A 53 -1.32 -6.22 14.34
N LEU A 54 -0.55 -7.21 13.90
CA LEU A 54 0.61 -7.02 13.02
C LEU A 54 0.28 -7.60 11.64
N TRP A 55 0.34 -6.76 10.60
CA TRP A 55 -0.06 -7.14 9.25
C TRP A 55 1.09 -7.12 8.26
N ASP A 56 1.10 -8.12 7.39
CA ASP A 56 1.94 -8.13 6.19
C ASP A 56 1.22 -7.40 5.05
N VAL A 57 1.44 -6.09 4.98
CA VAL A 57 0.89 -5.22 3.92
C VAL A 57 1.92 -4.88 2.85
N ALA A 58 2.97 -5.69 2.67
CA ALA A 58 4.03 -5.43 1.71
C ALA A 58 3.53 -5.35 0.24
N CYS A 59 2.31 -5.80 -0.04
CA CYS A 59 1.64 -5.62 -1.31
C CYS A 59 1.28 -4.15 -1.62
N GLN A 60 1.23 -3.27 -0.61
CA GLN A 60 1.15 -1.82 -0.78
C GLN A 60 2.51 -1.36 -1.29
N ARG A 61 2.60 -1.14 -2.60
CA ARG A 61 3.87 -0.91 -3.29
C ARG A 61 4.11 0.57 -3.41
N GLN A 62 5.35 0.98 -3.13
CA GLN A 62 5.74 2.36 -3.33
C GLN A 62 6.11 2.62 -4.79
N VAL A 63 5.67 3.76 -5.29
CA VAL A 63 6.22 4.40 -6.49
C VAL A 63 7.03 5.60 -6.04
N GLN A 64 8.35 5.51 -6.17
CA GLN A 64 9.25 6.63 -5.87
C GLN A 64 9.31 7.56 -7.07
N VAL A 65 8.97 8.82 -6.83
CA VAL A 65 9.17 9.94 -7.75
C VAL A 65 10.29 10.79 -7.18
N GLN A 66 11.37 10.97 -7.95
CA GLN A 66 12.57 11.67 -7.50
C GLN A 66 13.09 12.62 -8.57
N GLY A 67 13.50 13.82 -8.15
CA GLY A 67 14.11 14.84 -8.99
C GLY A 67 13.50 16.24 -8.77
N PRO A 68 14.04 17.28 -9.43
CA PRO A 68 13.68 18.68 -9.17
C PRO A 68 12.21 19.02 -9.46
N ASP A 69 11.52 18.20 -10.27
CA ASP A 69 10.11 18.35 -10.60
C ASP A 69 9.20 17.30 -9.93
N ALA A 70 9.71 16.52 -8.97
CA ALA A 70 8.95 15.43 -8.34
C ALA A 70 7.63 15.94 -7.75
N LEU A 71 7.67 17.04 -6.99
CA LEU A 71 6.46 17.63 -6.39
C LEU A 71 5.48 18.13 -7.45
N LYS A 72 5.97 18.69 -8.55
CA LYS A 72 5.13 19.16 -9.66
C LYS A 72 4.42 18.00 -10.34
N LEU A 73 5.13 16.89 -10.60
CA LEU A 73 4.53 15.69 -11.17
C LEU A 73 3.48 15.09 -10.22
N CYS A 74 3.82 14.94 -8.93
CA CYS A 74 2.88 14.43 -7.91
C CYS A 74 1.62 15.30 -7.82
N GLN A 75 1.76 16.63 -7.86
CA GLN A 75 0.63 17.55 -7.88
C GLN A 75 -0.20 17.39 -9.16
N TYR A 76 0.44 17.23 -10.32
CA TYR A 76 -0.24 17.10 -11.60
C TYR A 76 -1.16 15.89 -11.66
N VAL A 77 -0.73 14.75 -11.11
CA VAL A 77 -1.51 13.50 -11.16
C VAL A 77 -2.56 13.39 -10.06
N SER A 78 -2.50 14.22 -9.02
CA SER A 78 -3.41 14.14 -7.87
C SER A 78 -4.51 15.19 -7.89
N ALA A 79 -5.73 14.79 -7.55
CA ALA A 79 -6.85 15.70 -7.30
C ALA A 79 -6.73 16.45 -5.95
N ARG A 80 -5.78 16.08 -5.08
CA ARG A 80 -5.51 16.78 -3.82
C ARG A 80 -4.39 17.80 -4.00
N ASP A 81 -4.49 18.94 -3.32
CA ASP A 81 -3.39 19.91 -3.25
C ASP A 81 -2.22 19.37 -2.39
N LEU A 82 -1.11 19.12 -3.08
CA LEU A 82 0.18 18.66 -2.57
C LEU A 82 1.25 19.77 -2.60
N SER A 83 0.96 20.97 -3.11
CA SER A 83 1.95 22.06 -3.23
C SER A 83 2.62 22.43 -1.90
N GLN A 84 1.89 22.24 -0.79
CA GLN A 84 2.36 22.48 0.59
C GLN A 84 2.67 21.17 1.35
N LEU A 85 2.92 20.06 0.65
CA LEU A 85 3.33 18.82 1.29
C LEU A 85 4.73 18.96 1.89
N LYS A 86 4.81 18.86 3.22
CA LYS A 86 6.06 18.96 3.99
C LYS A 86 6.75 17.60 4.06
N ILE A 87 8.08 17.61 4.20
CA ILE A 87 8.88 16.41 4.45
C ILE A 87 8.38 15.73 5.74
N GLY A 88 8.30 14.40 5.72
CA GLY A 88 7.79 13.57 6.82
C GLY A 88 6.26 13.57 6.95
N VAL A 89 5.53 14.31 6.10
CA VAL A 89 4.06 14.34 6.12
C VAL A 89 3.49 13.49 5.01
N ALA A 90 2.46 12.72 5.36
CA ALA A 90 1.69 11.91 4.44
C ALA A 90 0.30 12.52 4.19
N LYS A 91 -0.22 12.41 2.96
CA LYS A 91 -1.57 12.82 2.59
C LYS A 91 -2.19 11.78 1.65
N TYR A 92 -3.41 11.33 1.97
CA TYR A 92 -4.25 10.59 1.02
C TYR A 92 -4.46 11.41 -0.26
N ALA A 93 -4.12 10.88 -1.42
CA ALA A 93 -3.96 11.64 -2.65
C ALA A 93 -4.63 10.93 -3.83
N PRO A 94 -5.94 11.13 -4.06
CA PRO A 94 -6.64 10.51 -5.18
C PRO A 94 -5.95 10.87 -6.50
N LEU A 95 -5.66 9.87 -7.32
CA LEU A 95 -5.09 10.02 -8.65
C LEU A 95 -6.19 9.81 -9.68
N CYS A 96 -6.33 10.75 -10.61
CA CYS A 96 -7.38 10.71 -11.62
C CYS A 96 -6.83 10.79 -13.05
N ASP A 97 -7.57 10.22 -13.99
CA ASP A 97 -7.35 10.47 -15.42
C ASP A 97 -7.83 11.87 -15.84
N HIS A 98 -7.66 12.21 -17.13
CA HIS A 98 -8.07 13.50 -17.69
C HIS A 98 -9.58 13.77 -17.64
N GLN A 99 -10.39 12.74 -17.43
CA GLN A 99 -11.84 12.81 -17.29
C GLN A 99 -12.29 12.87 -15.83
N GLY A 100 -11.33 12.95 -14.89
CA GLY A 100 -11.59 12.97 -13.45
C GLY A 100 -11.95 11.60 -12.86
N ARG A 101 -11.73 10.50 -13.60
CA ARG A 101 -12.01 9.15 -13.09
C ARG A 101 -10.84 8.66 -12.26
N LEU A 102 -11.14 8.04 -11.12
CA LEU A 102 -10.13 7.49 -10.22
C LEU A 102 -9.32 6.38 -10.91
N ILE A 103 -8.00 6.52 -10.87
CA ILE A 103 -7.03 5.50 -11.25
C ILE A 103 -6.57 4.75 -9.98
N ASN A 104 -6.24 5.49 -8.93
CA ASN A 104 -5.80 4.96 -7.65
C ASN A 104 -6.01 5.98 -6.53
N ASP A 105 -5.95 5.52 -5.28
CA ASP A 105 -6.17 6.30 -4.07
C ASP A 105 -5.00 6.17 -3.05
N PRO A 106 -3.76 6.46 -3.45
CA PRO A 106 -2.58 6.23 -2.63
C PRO A 106 -2.46 7.23 -1.48
N VAL A 107 -1.44 7.00 -0.65
CA VAL A 107 -0.94 7.96 0.33
C VAL A 107 0.36 8.54 -0.18
N ALA A 108 0.37 9.83 -0.51
CA ALA A 108 1.57 10.55 -0.87
C ALA A 108 2.37 10.91 0.39
N LEU A 109 3.61 10.47 0.48
CA LEU A 109 4.56 10.79 1.54
C LEU A 109 5.77 11.51 0.93
N ARG A 110 6.05 12.74 1.38
CA ARG A 110 7.31 13.41 1.01
C ARG A 110 8.40 12.96 1.98
N VAL A 111 9.33 12.16 1.48
CA VAL A 111 10.39 11.55 2.30
C VAL A 111 11.67 12.38 2.32
N ASP A 112 11.88 13.24 1.33
CA ASP A 112 13.04 14.12 1.20
C ASP A 112 12.69 15.39 0.41
N ASP A 113 13.64 16.31 0.20
CA ASP A 113 13.47 17.55 -0.53
C ASP A 113 12.84 17.31 -1.92
N ASP A 114 13.45 16.41 -2.69
CA ASP A 114 13.05 16.10 -4.08
C ASP A 114 12.56 14.66 -4.24
N THR A 115 12.07 14.03 -3.16
CA THR A 115 11.62 12.63 -3.19
C THR A 115 10.25 12.45 -2.55
N ILE A 116 9.32 11.90 -3.32
CA ILE A 116 7.96 11.57 -2.89
C ILE A 116 7.69 10.10 -3.17
N TRP A 117 7.07 9.42 -2.21
CA TRP A 117 6.52 8.07 -2.39
C TRP A 117 5.01 8.16 -2.47
N PHE A 118 4.44 7.59 -3.52
CA PHE A 118 3.04 7.15 -3.52
C PHE A 118 2.97 5.70 -3.05
#